data_AF-A0A248YP61-F1
#
_entry.id   AF-A0A248YP61-F1
#
_cell.length_a   1.000
_cell.length_b   1.000
_cell.length_c   1.000
_cell.angle_alpha   90.00
_cell.angle_beta   90.00
_cell.angle_gamma   90.00
#
_symmetry.space_group_name_H-M   'P 1'
#
loop_
_entity.id
_entity.type
_entity.pdbx_description
1 polymer ?
#
loop_
_entity_poly.entity_id
_entity_poly.type
_entity_poly.pdbx_seq_one_letter_code
_entity_poly.pdbx_strand_id
1 'polypeptide(L)'
;MIIRSGRSGLRSATVMAAVAALVIAGAVTGVVRTTLAEAAAGAMLAATGVEDEGANCAVSLPGSVPATSRLPDPFKKIDGSRITDKSQWTCRREEIKRLAEQYVYGPKPAKPGSVSGTVSSSRITVNVSDQGRSASFSATVQLPGGSGPFPAVVVLGGLGADTSTILGAGVAIINYDPLAVGKEGTARNNKQGAFYTIYGSGSSTGLLAAWSWGSAGSSTSSSSPAAAS
;
A
#
# COMPACT_ATOMS: atom_id res chain seq x y z
N MET A 1 23.16 -65.90 20.88
CA MET A 1 21.74 -66.00 20.46
C MET A 1 21.18 -64.56 20.52
N ILE A 2 21.10 -63.85 19.38
CA ILE A 2 19.87 -63.70 18.55
C ILE A 2 18.82 -62.90 19.36
N ILE A 3 18.31 -61.70 19.04
CA ILE A 3 18.14 -60.93 17.79
C ILE A 3 17.87 -59.42 18.10
N ARG A 4 18.20 -58.57 17.11
CA ARG A 4 17.95 -57.12 16.92
C ARG A 4 16.47 -56.69 17.01
N SER A 5 16.22 -55.40 17.23
CA SER A 5 15.64 -54.49 16.19
C SER A 5 15.38 -53.08 16.75
N GLY A 6 15.79 -52.05 16.00
CA GLY A 6 15.44 -50.64 16.24
C GLY A 6 14.26 -50.16 15.40
N ARG A 7 13.73 -48.97 15.74
CA ARG A 7 12.90 -48.07 14.91
C ARG A 7 12.91 -46.70 15.58
N SER A 8 13.68 -45.73 15.08
CA SER A 8 13.29 -44.70 14.11
C SER A 8 12.03 -43.91 14.52
N GLY A 9 12.24 -42.76 15.19
CA GLY A 9 11.19 -41.75 15.38
C GLY A 9 10.90 -41.03 14.07
N LEU A 10 9.71 -41.24 13.52
CA LEU A 10 9.22 -40.52 12.35
C LEU A 10 8.92 -39.07 12.70
N ARG A 11 9.43 -38.17 11.85
CA ARG A 11 8.88 -36.82 11.66
C ARG A 11 7.46 -36.96 11.08
N SER A 12 6.50 -36.19 11.57
CA SER A 12 5.26 -35.90 10.84
C SER A 12 4.82 -34.47 11.12
N ALA A 13 4.95 -33.67 10.06
CA ALA A 13 4.30 -32.39 9.89
C ALA A 13 2.87 -32.63 9.40
N THR A 14 1.89 -31.92 9.97
CA THR A 14 0.67 -31.37 9.32
C THR A 14 -0.32 -30.96 10.40
N VAL A 15 -0.78 -29.70 10.39
CA VAL A 15 -2.20 -29.41 10.66
C VAL A 15 -2.67 -28.41 9.62
N MET A 16 -3.57 -28.91 8.79
CA MET A 16 -4.24 -28.25 7.67
C MET A 16 -5.33 -27.29 8.15
N ALA A 17 -5.56 -26.27 7.33
CA ALA A 17 -6.65 -25.30 7.39
C ALA A 17 -8.03 -25.98 7.39
N ALA A 18 -8.95 -25.47 8.21
CA ALA A 18 -10.36 -25.81 8.17
C ALA A 18 -11.14 -24.74 7.40
N VAL A 19 -11.62 -25.08 6.21
CA VAL A 19 -12.63 -24.32 5.45
C VAL A 19 -14.00 -24.89 5.80
N ALA A 20 -14.87 -24.10 6.43
CA ALA A 20 -16.25 -24.48 6.68
C ALA A 20 -17.15 -24.00 5.52
N ALA A 21 -17.76 -24.94 4.79
CA ALA A 21 -18.77 -24.67 3.78
C ALA A 21 -20.17 -24.85 4.40
N LEU A 22 -21.05 -23.84 4.26
CA LEU A 22 -22.47 -23.96 4.58
C LEU A 22 -23.29 -23.88 3.29
N VAL A 23 -24.02 -24.95 2.98
CA VAL A 23 -24.93 -25.07 1.82
C VAL A 23 -26.37 -24.83 2.28
N ILE A 24 -27.04 -23.81 1.72
CA ILE A 24 -28.50 -23.66 1.75
C ILE A 24 -28.97 -23.29 0.32
N ALA A 25 -29.86 -24.10 -0.25
CA ALA A 25 -30.66 -23.81 -1.45
C ALA A 25 -31.87 -22.92 -1.07
N GLY A 26 -32.40 -22.00 -1.88
CA GLY A 26 -32.28 -21.80 -3.32
C GLY A 26 -32.77 -20.41 -3.77
N ALA A 27 -32.44 -20.11 -5.02
CA ALA A 27 -32.94 -19.05 -5.91
C ALA A 27 -32.72 -17.55 -5.59
N VAL A 28 -32.41 -17.13 -4.36
CA VAL A 28 -31.96 -15.73 -4.07
C VAL A 28 -30.43 -15.63 -3.96
N THR A 29 -29.74 -16.78 -3.99
CA THR A 29 -28.31 -16.95 -3.71
C THR A 29 -27.37 -16.68 -4.88
N GLY A 30 -27.87 -16.44 -6.10
CA GLY A 30 -27.02 -16.21 -7.27
C GLY A 30 -26.33 -14.84 -7.27
N VAL A 31 -27.04 -13.79 -6.87
CA VAL A 31 -26.54 -12.40 -6.87
C VAL A 31 -25.63 -12.15 -5.65
N VAL A 32 -25.92 -12.77 -4.50
CA VAL A 32 -25.11 -12.60 -3.28
C VAL A 32 -23.78 -13.36 -3.36
N ARG A 33 -23.73 -14.49 -4.07
CA ARG A 33 -22.50 -15.28 -4.23
C ARG A 33 -21.49 -14.61 -5.16
N THR A 34 -21.95 -13.85 -6.14
CA THR A 34 -21.08 -13.06 -7.03
C THR A 34 -20.46 -11.88 -6.28
N THR A 35 -21.23 -11.15 -5.46
CA THR A 35 -20.71 -10.01 -4.69
C THR A 35 -19.69 -10.42 -3.62
N LEU A 36 -19.87 -11.57 -2.96
CA LEU A 36 -18.93 -12.04 -1.95
C LEU A 36 -17.65 -12.61 -2.56
N ALA A 37 -17.74 -13.27 -3.71
CA ALA A 37 -16.57 -13.78 -4.43
C ALA A 37 -15.73 -12.64 -5.05
N GLU A 38 -16.37 -11.60 -5.59
CA GLU A 38 -15.68 -10.41 -6.09
C GLU A 38 -15.10 -9.56 -4.96
N ALA A 39 -15.80 -9.43 -3.82
CA ALA A 39 -15.27 -8.77 -2.63
C ALA A 39 -14.10 -9.56 -2.01
N ALA A 40 -14.17 -10.89 -1.97
CA ALA A 40 -13.07 -11.75 -1.51
C ALA A 40 -11.87 -11.72 -2.47
N ALA A 41 -12.11 -11.69 -3.79
CA ALA A 41 -11.06 -11.50 -4.79
C ALA A 41 -10.41 -10.11 -4.69
N GLY A 42 -11.21 -9.06 -4.47
CA GLY A 42 -10.73 -7.71 -4.21
C GLY A 42 -9.93 -7.59 -2.90
N ALA A 43 -10.37 -8.26 -1.83
CA ALA A 43 -9.66 -8.35 -0.57
C ALA A 43 -8.35 -9.16 -0.70
N MET A 44 -8.32 -10.19 -1.55
CA MET A 44 -7.13 -11.00 -1.81
C MET A 44 -6.10 -10.29 -2.70
N LEU A 45 -6.54 -9.43 -3.63
CA LEU A 45 -5.67 -8.53 -4.39
C LEU A 45 -5.02 -7.47 -3.49
N ALA A 46 -5.75 -6.94 -2.51
CA ALA A 46 -5.20 -6.03 -1.49
C ALA A 46 -4.25 -6.74 -0.49
N ALA A 47 -4.27 -8.07 -0.42
CA ALA A 47 -3.52 -8.86 0.56
C ALA A 47 -2.09 -9.24 0.12
N THR A 48 -1.67 -8.93 -1.11
CA THR A 48 -0.31 -9.31 -1.57
C THR A 48 0.79 -8.45 -0.96
N GLY A 49 0.46 -7.28 -0.39
CA GLY A 49 1.43 -6.36 0.21
C GLY A 49 2.46 -5.79 -0.78
N VAL A 50 2.28 -6.04 -2.08
CA VAL A 50 3.13 -5.52 -3.15
C VAL A 50 2.55 -4.17 -3.59
N GLU A 51 3.20 -3.08 -3.22
CA GLU A 51 2.76 -1.73 -3.63
C GLU A 51 2.98 -1.46 -5.13
N ASP A 52 3.96 -2.12 -5.73
CA ASP A 52 4.40 -1.85 -7.09
C ASP A 52 4.64 -3.15 -7.87
N GLU A 53 3.59 -3.61 -8.55
CA GLU A 53 3.60 -4.80 -9.41
C GLU A 53 4.50 -4.63 -10.65
N GLY A 54 4.87 -3.39 -11.00
CA GLY A 54 5.69 -3.03 -12.15
C GLY A 54 7.18 -2.94 -11.85
N ALA A 55 7.61 -3.12 -10.60
CA ALA A 55 8.99 -2.89 -10.16
C ALA A 55 10.06 -3.69 -10.94
N ASN A 56 9.69 -4.84 -11.52
CA ASN A 56 10.58 -5.70 -12.32
C ASN A 56 10.60 -5.37 -13.82
N CYS A 57 9.81 -4.39 -14.28
CA CYS A 57 9.81 -3.98 -15.69
C CYS A 57 11.08 -3.19 -16.02
N ALA A 58 11.74 -3.55 -17.12
CA ALA A 58 12.86 -2.78 -17.64
C ALA A 58 12.36 -1.45 -18.21
N VAL A 59 12.72 -0.33 -17.57
CA VAL A 59 12.39 1.02 -18.04
C VAL A 59 13.67 1.79 -18.36
N SER A 60 13.78 2.24 -19.60
CA SER A 60 14.81 3.18 -20.04
C SER A 60 14.17 4.54 -20.25
N LEU A 61 14.57 5.53 -19.45
CA LEU A 61 14.08 6.91 -19.59
C LEU A 61 14.86 7.65 -20.67
N PRO A 62 14.17 8.41 -21.56
CA PRO A 62 14.86 9.25 -22.50
C PRO A 62 15.49 10.44 -21.76
N GLY A 63 16.68 10.87 -22.21
CA GLY A 63 17.37 12.03 -21.63
C GLY A 63 16.64 13.37 -21.85
N SER A 64 15.74 13.42 -22.84
CA SER A 64 14.83 14.54 -23.06
C SER A 64 13.50 14.03 -23.62
N VAL A 65 12.42 14.76 -23.34
CA VAL A 65 11.09 14.51 -23.90
C VAL A 65 10.75 15.59 -24.93
N PRO A 66 10.31 15.24 -26.15
CA PRO A 66 9.89 16.24 -27.13
C PRO A 66 8.74 17.09 -26.61
N ALA A 67 8.77 18.39 -26.89
CA ALA A 67 7.65 19.27 -26.60
C ALA A 67 6.43 18.86 -27.44
N THR A 68 5.27 18.73 -26.79
CA THR A 68 3.99 18.44 -27.43
C THR A 68 2.93 19.41 -26.91
N SER A 69 2.11 19.95 -27.81
CA SER A 69 0.96 20.79 -27.44
C SER A 69 -0.25 19.98 -26.96
N ARG A 70 -0.20 18.65 -27.11
CA ARG A 70 -1.25 17.71 -26.71
C ARG A 70 -0.78 16.84 -25.54
N LEU A 71 -1.75 16.30 -24.81
CA LEU A 71 -1.50 15.31 -23.76
C LEU A 71 -0.78 14.07 -24.34
N PRO A 72 0.21 13.51 -23.62
CA PRO A 72 0.85 12.26 -24.01
C PRO A 72 -0.17 11.11 -24.14
N ASP A 73 0.00 10.26 -25.16
CA ASP A 73 -0.84 9.07 -25.35
C ASP A 73 -0.51 8.03 -24.25
N PRO A 74 -1.46 7.69 -23.35
CA PRO A 74 -1.22 6.70 -22.29
C PRO A 74 -0.99 5.30 -22.87
N PHE A 75 -1.47 5.02 -24.09
CA PHE A 75 -1.35 3.74 -24.77
C PHE A 75 -0.17 3.67 -25.75
N LYS A 76 0.75 4.65 -25.70
CA LYS A 76 2.01 4.61 -26.44
C LYS A 76 3.18 4.54 -25.45
N LYS A 77 3.99 3.49 -25.53
CA LYS A 77 5.19 3.31 -24.71
C LYS A 77 6.27 4.34 -25.05
N ILE A 78 7.29 4.43 -24.19
CA ILE A 78 8.47 5.28 -24.41
C ILE A 78 9.19 4.91 -25.72
N ASP A 79 9.29 3.62 -26.04
CA ASP A 79 9.91 3.11 -27.29
C ASP A 79 9.07 3.36 -28.56
N GLY A 80 7.87 3.92 -28.41
CA GLY A 80 6.95 4.24 -29.48
C GLY A 80 5.95 3.12 -29.83
N SER A 81 6.10 1.92 -29.28
CA SER A 81 5.14 0.82 -29.45
C SER A 81 3.79 1.13 -28.81
N ARG A 82 2.72 0.56 -29.34
CA ARG A 82 1.35 0.73 -28.83
C ARG A 82 0.99 -0.38 -27.85
N ILE A 83 0.25 -0.02 -26.80
CA ILE A 83 -0.39 -0.96 -25.89
C ILE A 83 -1.63 -1.55 -26.56
N THR A 84 -1.66 -2.86 -26.73
CA THR A 84 -2.75 -3.64 -27.34
C THR A 84 -3.43 -4.58 -26.35
N ASP A 85 -2.76 -4.92 -25.24
CA ASP A 85 -3.21 -5.94 -24.31
C ASP A 85 -3.12 -5.48 -22.85
N LYS A 86 -4.05 -5.97 -22.02
CA LYS A 86 -4.08 -5.64 -20.58
C LYS A 86 -2.78 -6.01 -19.87
N SER A 87 -2.12 -7.11 -20.26
CA SER A 87 -0.86 -7.56 -19.65
C SER A 87 0.30 -6.58 -19.87
N GLN A 88 0.28 -5.79 -20.95
CA GLN A 88 1.32 -4.79 -21.22
C GLN A 88 1.17 -3.54 -20.34
N TRP A 89 -0.02 -3.35 -19.76
CA TRP A 89 -0.33 -2.17 -18.95
C TRP A 89 0.49 -2.10 -17.66
N THR A 90 0.86 -3.23 -17.06
CA THR A 90 1.71 -3.26 -15.85
C THR A 90 3.03 -2.54 -16.10
N CYS A 91 3.75 -2.88 -17.17
CA CYS A 91 5.00 -2.19 -17.50
C CYS A 91 4.77 -0.78 -18.05
N ARG A 92 3.63 -0.50 -18.70
CA ARG A 92 3.29 0.88 -19.09
C ARG A 92 3.07 1.79 -17.88
N ARG A 93 2.41 1.30 -16.83
CA ARG A 93 2.26 2.04 -15.57
C ARG A 93 3.62 2.32 -14.95
N GLU A 94 4.56 1.38 -15.01
CA GLU A 94 5.92 1.60 -14.52
C GLU A 94 6.64 2.68 -15.32
N GLU A 95 6.57 2.67 -16.65
CA GLU A 95 7.13 3.76 -17.48
C GLU A 95 6.56 5.12 -17.09
N ILE A 96 5.24 5.22 -16.93
CA ILE A 96 4.57 6.47 -16.54
C ILE A 96 5.01 6.90 -15.15
N LYS A 97 5.12 5.97 -14.19
CA LYS A 97 5.60 6.25 -12.83
C LYS A 97 7.01 6.86 -12.88
N ARG A 98 7.93 6.23 -13.61
CA ARG A 98 9.32 6.71 -13.75
C ARG A 98 9.41 8.07 -14.43
N LEU A 99 8.58 8.32 -15.45
CA LEU A 99 8.48 9.65 -16.07
C LEU A 99 7.95 10.70 -15.06
N ALA A 100 6.93 10.37 -14.28
CA ALA A 100 6.38 11.27 -13.27
C ALA A 100 7.38 11.58 -12.15
N GLU A 101 8.13 10.58 -11.69
CA GLU A 101 9.23 10.76 -10.72
C GLU A 101 10.33 11.66 -11.29
N GLN A 102 10.77 11.42 -12.53
CA GLN A 102 11.86 12.18 -13.16
C GLN A 102 11.49 13.65 -13.40
N TYR A 103 10.28 13.91 -13.89
CA TYR A 103 9.92 15.23 -14.42
C TYR A 103 9.01 16.05 -13.50
N VAL A 104 8.30 15.44 -12.53
CA VAL A 104 7.28 16.13 -11.73
C VAL A 104 7.54 16.03 -10.24
N TYR A 105 7.60 14.80 -9.71
CA TYR A 105 7.49 14.58 -8.26
C TYR A 105 8.83 14.36 -7.55
N GLY A 106 9.90 14.06 -8.30
CA GLY A 106 11.13 13.52 -7.74
C GLY A 106 10.99 12.02 -7.40
N PRO A 107 12.11 11.33 -7.11
CA PRO A 107 12.11 9.90 -6.85
C PRO A 107 11.36 9.58 -5.54
N LYS A 108 10.46 8.60 -5.57
CA LYS A 108 9.94 7.94 -4.36
C LYS A 108 10.93 6.82 -4.00
N PRO A 109 11.54 6.82 -2.81
CA PRO A 109 12.44 5.75 -2.41
C PRO A 109 11.70 4.41 -2.33
N ALA A 110 12.47 3.32 -2.43
CA ALA A 110 11.97 1.97 -2.21
C ALA A 110 11.45 1.80 -0.76
N LYS A 111 10.91 0.62 -0.46
CA LYS A 111 10.48 0.27 0.89
C LYS A 111 11.61 0.55 1.91
N PRO A 112 11.34 1.27 3.01
CA PRO A 112 12.32 1.51 4.08
C PRO A 112 12.88 0.21 4.68
N GLY A 113 14.09 0.28 5.23
CA GLY A 113 14.71 -0.87 5.92
C GLY A 113 13.86 -1.46 7.04
N SER A 114 13.12 -0.64 7.80
CA SER A 114 12.16 -1.10 8.80
C SER A 114 10.97 -0.16 8.95
N VAL A 115 9.79 -0.75 9.10
CA VAL A 115 8.55 -0.07 9.48
C VAL A 115 7.94 -0.84 10.64
N SER A 116 7.70 -0.16 11.76
CA SER A 116 7.08 -0.71 12.97
C SER A 116 6.07 0.30 13.51
N GLY A 117 5.34 -0.06 14.57
CA GLY A 117 4.30 0.82 15.06
C GLY A 117 3.36 0.20 16.07
N THR A 118 2.35 0.98 16.44
CA THR A 118 1.23 0.52 17.26
C THR A 118 -0.08 0.85 16.55
N VAL A 119 -1.07 -0.02 16.72
CA VAL A 119 -2.42 0.15 16.18
C VAL A 119 -3.40 0.00 17.33
N SER A 120 -4.32 0.96 17.46
CA SER A 120 -5.46 0.92 18.37
C SER A 120 -6.74 1.30 17.64
N SER A 121 -7.89 1.21 18.33
CA SER A 121 -9.18 1.63 17.81
C SER A 121 -9.28 3.13 17.49
N SER A 122 -8.32 3.94 17.96
CA SER A 122 -8.34 5.41 17.79
C SER A 122 -7.07 5.97 17.16
N ARG A 123 -5.99 5.19 17.04
CA ARG A 123 -4.70 5.70 16.57
C ARG A 123 -3.82 4.64 15.93
N ILE A 124 -3.10 5.04 14.90
CA ILE A 124 -1.98 4.30 14.32
C ILE A 124 -0.72 5.15 14.52
N THR A 125 0.31 4.58 15.11
CA THR A 125 1.66 5.18 15.19
C THR A 125 2.57 4.41 14.26
N VAL A 126 3.27 5.12 13.37
CA VAL A 126 4.20 4.54 12.40
C VAL A 126 5.61 5.02 12.74
N ASN A 127 6.51 4.09 13.01
CA ASN A 127 7.94 4.32 13.22
C ASN A 127 8.70 3.75 12.04
N VAL A 128 9.46 4.59 11.34
CA VAL A 128 10.22 4.21 10.16
C VAL A 128 11.70 4.37 10.44
N SER A 129 12.50 3.38 10.04
CA SER A 129 13.95 3.44 10.06
C SER A 129 14.52 3.08 8.70
N ASP A 130 15.41 3.93 8.18
CA ASP A 130 16.09 3.72 6.91
C ASP A 130 17.42 4.49 6.88
N GLN A 131 18.45 3.92 6.24
CA GLN A 131 19.76 4.56 6.10
C GLN A 131 20.38 5.07 7.43
N GLY A 132 20.12 4.35 8.53
CA GLY A 132 20.60 4.72 9.87
C GLY A 132 19.89 5.92 10.51
N ARG A 133 18.79 6.41 9.91
CA ARG A 133 17.94 7.47 10.46
C ARG A 133 16.55 6.93 10.75
N SER A 134 15.82 7.60 11.62
CA SER A 134 14.46 7.21 11.96
C SER A 134 13.56 8.43 12.16
N ALA A 135 12.28 8.23 11.89
CA ALA A 135 11.23 9.21 12.15
C ALA A 135 9.92 8.50 12.50
N SER A 136 9.01 9.24 13.14
CA SER A 136 7.70 8.74 13.53
C SER A 136 6.61 9.72 13.13
N PHE A 137 5.45 9.21 12.76
CA PHE A 137 4.23 9.98 12.52
C PHE A 137 3.01 9.13 12.88
N SER A 138 1.84 9.75 12.98
CA SER A 138 0.62 9.05 13.39
C SER A 138 -0.60 9.44 12.58
N ALA A 139 -1.58 8.55 12.51
CA ALA A 139 -2.91 8.80 11.98
C ALA A 139 -3.96 8.53 13.07
N THR A 140 -5.07 9.26 13.07
CA THR A 140 -6.21 8.97 13.95
C THR A 140 -7.19 8.04 13.27
N VAL A 141 -7.82 7.16 14.03
CA VAL A 141 -8.79 6.19 13.54
C VAL A 141 -10.18 6.53 14.09
N GLN A 142 -11.18 6.48 13.22
CA GLN A 142 -12.60 6.51 13.61
C GLN A 142 -13.24 5.22 13.12
N LEU A 143 -13.84 4.47 14.04
CA LEU A 143 -14.54 3.23 13.72
C LEU A 143 -16.04 3.51 13.62
N PRO A 144 -16.74 2.88 12.66
CA PRO A 144 -18.20 2.85 12.66
C PRO A 144 -18.70 1.91 13.77
N GLY A 145 -20.00 1.89 14.02
CA GLY A 145 -20.60 0.93 14.96
C GLY A 145 -20.46 -0.53 14.48
N GLY A 146 -20.45 -1.48 15.42
CA GLY A 146 -20.34 -2.91 15.16
C GLY A 146 -19.04 -3.54 15.69
N SER A 147 -18.82 -4.82 15.39
CA SER A 147 -17.68 -5.59 15.91
C SER A 147 -16.49 -5.70 14.94
N GLY A 148 -16.60 -5.14 13.72
CA GLY A 148 -15.57 -5.23 12.67
C GLY A 148 -15.32 -6.66 12.17
N PRO A 149 -14.30 -6.89 11.32
CA PRO A 149 -13.40 -5.88 10.74
C PRO A 149 -14.14 -4.93 9.80
N PHE A 150 -13.64 -3.69 9.68
CA PHE A 150 -14.23 -2.67 8.82
C PHE A 150 -13.34 -2.42 7.61
N PRO A 151 -13.90 -2.19 6.42
CA PRO A 151 -13.14 -1.51 5.37
C PRO A 151 -12.70 -0.13 5.88
N ALA A 152 -11.60 0.41 5.35
CA ALA A 152 -11.07 1.70 5.78
C ALA A 152 -10.79 2.64 4.61
N VAL A 153 -11.04 3.93 4.80
CA VAL A 153 -10.64 5.01 3.90
C VAL A 153 -9.56 5.84 4.59
N VAL A 154 -8.44 6.04 3.90
CA VAL A 154 -7.40 6.99 4.35
C VAL A 154 -7.77 8.39 3.87
N VAL A 155 -8.09 9.27 4.80
CA VAL A 155 -8.36 10.70 4.52
C VAL A 155 -7.07 11.48 4.73
N LEU A 156 -6.64 12.21 3.70
CA LEU A 156 -5.46 13.07 3.79
C LEU A 156 -5.83 14.41 4.43
N GLY A 157 -5.33 14.67 5.64
CA GLY A 157 -5.39 15.97 6.32
C GLY A 157 -6.80 16.52 6.52
N GLY A 158 -7.84 15.67 6.56
CA GLY A 158 -9.23 16.11 6.63
C GLY A 158 -9.76 16.83 5.36
N LEU A 159 -9.06 16.72 4.22
CA LEU A 159 -9.45 17.43 2.99
C LEU A 159 -10.75 16.88 2.39
N GLY A 160 -11.85 17.57 2.66
CA GLY A 160 -13.12 17.47 1.92
C GLY A 160 -13.87 16.14 2.03
N ALA A 161 -13.47 15.24 2.93
CA ALA A 161 -14.16 13.97 3.12
C ALA A 161 -15.45 14.15 3.92
N ASP A 162 -16.57 13.64 3.40
CA ASP A 162 -17.81 13.49 4.16
C ASP A 162 -17.69 12.29 5.11
N THR A 163 -17.09 12.55 6.27
CA THR A 163 -16.84 11.54 7.29
C THR A 163 -18.12 10.90 7.84
N SER A 164 -19.23 11.63 7.82
CA SER A 164 -20.53 11.14 8.28
C SER A 164 -21.07 10.05 7.34
N THR A 165 -20.99 10.28 6.04
CA THR A 165 -21.39 9.30 5.02
C THR A 165 -20.46 8.08 5.05
N ILE A 166 -19.15 8.28 5.22
CA ILE A 166 -18.19 7.16 5.29
C ILE A 166 -18.49 6.26 6.50
N LEU A 167 -18.64 6.84 7.70
CA LEU A 167 -18.97 6.08 8.91
C LEU A 167 -20.35 5.44 8.83
N GLY A 168 -21.34 6.14 8.27
CA GLY A 168 -22.70 5.64 8.07
C GLY A 168 -22.77 4.45 7.12
N ALA A 169 -21.82 4.35 6.18
CA ALA A 169 -21.66 3.19 5.29
C ALA A 169 -20.94 1.99 5.94
N GLY A 170 -20.60 2.06 7.23
CA GLY A 170 -19.87 0.99 7.92
C GLY A 170 -18.38 0.94 7.57
N VAL A 171 -17.81 2.08 7.14
CA VAL A 171 -16.39 2.20 6.75
C VAL A 171 -15.63 3.00 7.82
N ALA A 172 -14.48 2.48 8.25
CA ALA A 172 -13.58 3.19 9.16
C ALA A 172 -12.83 4.31 8.44
N ILE A 173 -12.46 5.35 9.19
CA ILE A 173 -11.66 6.47 8.68
C ILE A 173 -10.30 6.43 9.34
N ILE A 174 -9.26 6.46 8.52
CA ILE A 174 -7.87 6.69 8.95
C ILE A 174 -7.51 8.10 8.49
N ASN A 175 -7.54 9.07 9.40
CA ASN A 175 -7.16 10.44 9.08
C ASN A 175 -5.64 10.58 9.24
N TYR A 176 -4.96 10.64 8.10
CA TYR A 176 -3.51 10.73 7.96
C TYR A 176 -3.11 12.20 7.83
N ASP A 177 -2.20 12.68 8.68
CA ASP A 177 -1.64 14.03 8.56
C ASP A 177 -0.42 14.04 7.62
N PRO A 178 -0.56 14.53 6.38
CA PRO A 178 0.56 14.59 5.45
C PRO A 178 1.63 15.62 5.87
N LEU A 179 1.28 16.64 6.66
CA LEU A 179 2.19 17.72 7.05
C LEU A 179 3.25 17.26 8.06
N ALA A 180 2.93 16.22 8.86
CA ALA A 180 3.90 15.54 9.71
C ALA A 180 4.97 14.79 8.89
N VAL A 181 4.62 14.34 7.68
CA VAL A 181 5.53 13.58 6.79
C VAL A 181 6.33 14.51 5.89
N GLY A 182 5.68 15.53 5.32
CA GLY A 182 6.32 16.60 4.57
C GLY A 182 5.59 17.92 4.82
N LYS A 183 6.25 18.85 5.50
CA LYS A 183 5.67 20.13 5.91
C LYS A 183 5.63 21.12 4.76
N GLU A 184 4.46 21.74 4.54
CA GLU A 184 4.30 22.86 3.62
C GLU A 184 4.92 24.16 4.17
N GLY A 185 5.15 25.14 3.29
CA GLY A 185 5.66 26.45 3.68
C GLY A 185 7.14 26.49 4.10
N THR A 186 7.88 25.39 3.90
CA THR A 186 9.33 25.35 4.14
C THR A 186 10.12 25.68 2.86
N ALA A 187 11.32 26.25 3.00
CA ALA A 187 12.20 26.52 1.86
C ALA A 187 12.61 25.23 1.13
N ARG A 188 12.84 25.31 -0.19
CA ARG A 188 13.18 24.14 -1.04
C ARG A 188 14.44 23.39 -0.59
N ASN A 189 15.41 24.11 -0.03
CA ASN A 189 16.67 23.59 0.50
C ASN A 189 16.62 23.27 2.00
N ASN A 190 15.47 23.44 2.64
CA ASN A 190 15.28 23.18 4.07
C ASN A 190 13.91 22.54 4.34
N LYS A 191 13.60 21.45 3.62
CA LYS A 191 12.35 20.72 3.78
C LYS A 191 12.32 19.98 5.10
N GLN A 192 11.15 19.91 5.71
CA GLN A 192 10.94 19.35 7.06
C GLN A 192 9.81 18.31 7.03
N GLY A 193 9.82 17.41 8.02
CA GLY A 193 8.85 16.32 8.16
C GLY A 193 9.56 14.97 8.20
N ALA A 194 8.85 13.93 8.63
CA ALA A 194 9.40 12.59 8.86
C ALA A 194 10.19 12.05 7.65
N PHE A 195 9.71 12.28 6.43
CA PHE A 195 10.41 11.89 5.21
C PHE A 195 11.78 12.58 5.11
N TYR A 196 11.82 13.90 5.29
CA TYR A 196 13.04 14.70 5.12
C TYR A 196 14.01 14.54 6.29
N THR A 197 13.54 14.14 7.48
CA THR A 197 14.40 13.67 8.57
C THR A 197 15.22 12.45 8.17
N ILE A 198 14.62 11.53 7.40
CA ILE A 198 15.29 10.29 6.96
C ILE A 198 16.15 10.55 5.71
N TYR A 199 15.57 11.15 4.68
CA TYR A 199 16.19 11.28 3.35
C TYR A 199 16.89 12.62 3.11
N GLY A 200 16.89 13.51 4.10
CA GLY A 200 17.55 14.81 4.05
C GLY A 200 16.66 15.96 3.55
N SER A 201 16.86 17.14 4.13
CA SER A 201 16.10 18.36 3.83
C SER A 201 16.32 18.90 2.41
N GLY A 202 17.43 18.51 1.76
CA GLY A 202 17.76 18.82 0.37
C GLY A 202 17.36 17.75 -0.65
N SER A 203 16.64 16.68 -0.25
CA SER A 203 16.19 15.62 -1.17
C SER A 203 15.46 16.20 -2.38
N SER A 204 15.59 15.61 -3.58
CA SER A 204 14.83 16.03 -4.76
C SER A 204 13.35 15.63 -4.71
N THR A 205 12.97 14.73 -3.80
CA THR A 205 11.57 14.31 -3.61
C THR A 205 10.69 15.48 -3.18
N GLY A 206 9.62 15.71 -3.93
CA GLY A 206 8.59 16.72 -3.65
C GLY A 206 7.61 16.27 -2.56
N LEU A 207 6.82 17.22 -2.06
CA LEU A 207 5.89 16.98 -0.94
C LEU A 207 4.87 15.89 -1.25
N LEU A 208 4.27 15.89 -2.45
CA LEU A 208 3.27 14.89 -2.82
C LEU A 208 3.83 13.46 -2.86
N ALA A 209 5.07 13.29 -3.36
CA ALA A 209 5.75 12.00 -3.30
C ALA A 209 6.12 11.61 -1.86
N ALA A 210 6.58 12.56 -1.05
CA ALA A 210 6.85 12.32 0.38
C ALA A 210 5.58 11.91 1.15
N TRP A 211 4.43 12.55 0.88
CA TRP A 211 3.15 12.19 1.50
C TRP A 211 2.69 10.80 1.08
N SER A 212 2.86 10.44 -0.20
CA SER A 212 2.56 9.10 -0.71
C SER A 212 3.44 8.01 -0.09
N TRP A 213 4.69 8.35 0.23
CA TRP A 213 5.60 7.46 0.96
C TRP A 213 5.12 7.22 2.40
N GLY A 214 4.59 8.23 3.08
CA GLY A 214 4.07 8.07 4.44
C GLY A 214 2.78 7.25 4.48
N SER A 215 1.87 7.42 3.51
CA SER A 215 0.66 6.59 3.43
C SER A 215 0.98 5.13 3.10
N ALA A 216 2.02 4.87 2.31
CA ALA A 216 2.52 3.53 1.98
C ALA A 216 3.14 2.78 3.18
N GLY A 217 3.88 3.48 4.04
CA GLY A 217 4.35 2.91 5.30
C GLY A 217 3.19 2.50 6.21
N SER A 218 2.11 3.30 6.22
CA SER A 218 0.93 3.03 7.06
C SER A 218 0.15 1.79 6.62
N SER A 219 0.00 1.55 5.31
CA SER A 219 -0.70 0.37 4.76
C SER A 219 -0.01 -0.93 5.15
N THR A 220 1.32 -0.97 5.10
CA THR A 220 2.13 -2.13 5.51
C THR A 220 1.98 -2.42 7.02
N SER A 221 1.82 -1.38 7.86
CA SER A 221 1.65 -1.54 9.31
C SER A 221 0.27 -2.09 9.70
N SER A 222 -0.80 -1.69 8.98
CA SER A 222 -2.16 -2.18 9.20
C SER A 222 -2.40 -3.61 8.74
N SER A 223 -1.56 -4.11 7.82
CA SER A 223 -1.60 -5.50 7.34
C SER A 223 -0.78 -6.47 8.19
N SER A 224 -0.01 -5.97 9.16
CA SER A 224 0.78 -6.83 10.04
C SER A 224 -0.13 -7.37 11.15
N PRO A 225 -0.23 -8.70 11.36
CA PRO A 225 -1.05 -9.24 12.44
C PRO A 225 -0.46 -8.73 13.76
N ALA A 226 -1.19 -7.83 14.42
CA ALA A 226 -0.86 -7.39 15.76
C ALA A 226 -0.77 -8.64 16.63
N ALA A 227 0.41 -8.90 17.19
CA ALA A 227 0.60 -9.92 18.19
C ALA A 227 -0.30 -9.55 19.38
N ALA A 228 -1.43 -10.23 19.50
CA ALA A 228 -2.26 -10.17 20.68
C ALA A 228 -1.40 -10.64 21.87
N SER A 229 -1.19 -9.75 22.83
CA SER A 229 -0.71 -10.07 24.18
C SER A 229 -1.77 -9.58 25.16
#